data_AF-A0A198A5I0-F1
#
_entry.id   AF-A0A198A5I0-F1
#
_cell.length_a   1.000
_cell.length_b   1.000
_cell.length_c   1.000
_cell.angle_alpha   90.00
_cell.angle_beta   90.00
_cell.angle_gamma   90.00
#
_symmetry.space_group_name_H-M   'P 1'
#
loop_
_entity.id
_entity.type
_entity.pdbx_description
1 polymer ?
#
loop_
_entity_poly.entity_id
_entity_poly.type
_entity_poly.pdbx_seq_one_letter_code
_entity_poly.pdbx_strand_id
1 'polypeptide(L)'
;MMITEENYSKPVGGWLLIYVVTLLISAALYGMGTINGFSQFIRDFQERNGILFIIDIGTIIKLLLSVLILYLFMTKQSYTYKIIIGFELFCILIRALSLGGVIIRYHVIPNSFYVSILIGLFSMAWILYFMKSKRVRATFVN
;
A
#
# COMPACT_ATOMS: atom_id res chain seq x y z
N MET A 1 5.45 45.64 -10.10
CA MET A 1 5.51 44.71 -8.96
C MET A 1 4.84 43.41 -9.42
N MET A 2 5.63 42.43 -9.86
CA MET A 2 5.08 41.13 -10.28
C MET A 2 4.59 40.42 -9.04
N ILE A 3 3.28 40.17 -8.98
CA ILE A 3 2.69 39.25 -8.01
C ILE A 3 3.24 37.88 -8.41
N THR A 4 4.20 37.38 -7.63
CA THR A 4 4.68 36.01 -7.72
C THR A 4 3.49 35.09 -7.59
N GLU A 5 3.23 34.25 -8.61
CA GLU A 5 2.20 33.21 -8.54
C GLU A 5 2.41 32.43 -7.24
N GLU A 6 1.50 32.68 -6.30
CA GLU A 6 1.58 32.15 -4.95
C GLU A 6 1.66 30.63 -5.00
N ASN A 7 2.47 30.14 -4.08
CA ASN A 7 2.85 28.77 -3.83
C ASN A 7 1.64 27.92 -3.38
N TYR A 8 0.58 27.84 -4.19
CA TYR A 8 -0.62 27.07 -3.91
C TYR A 8 -0.44 25.65 -4.40
N SER A 9 -0.52 24.71 -3.45
CA SER A 9 -0.48 23.28 -3.72
C SER A 9 -1.56 22.94 -4.75
N LYS A 10 -1.17 22.36 -5.89
CA LYS A 10 -2.13 22.02 -6.94
C LYS A 10 -3.22 21.10 -6.38
N PRO A 11 -4.46 21.18 -6.89
CA PRO A 11 -5.52 20.27 -6.45
C PRO A 11 -5.18 18.83 -6.82
N VAL A 12 -5.58 17.91 -5.95
CA VAL A 12 -5.51 16.47 -6.20
C VAL A 12 -6.39 16.15 -7.41
N GLY A 13 -5.79 15.68 -8.50
CA GLY A 13 -6.52 15.41 -9.74
C GLY A 13 -5.79 14.46 -10.69
N GLY A 14 -6.51 13.98 -11.71
CA GLY A 14 -5.98 13.03 -12.70
C GLY A 14 -5.57 11.70 -12.06
N TRP A 15 -4.36 11.23 -12.37
CA TRP A 15 -3.81 9.97 -11.86
C TRP A 15 -3.74 9.88 -10.32
N LEU A 16 -3.67 11.02 -9.61
CA LEU A 16 -3.71 11.01 -8.14
C LEU A 16 -5.08 10.60 -7.58
N LEU A 17 -6.18 10.92 -8.28
CA LEU A 17 -7.52 10.46 -7.87
C LEU A 17 -7.65 8.95 -8.05
N ILE A 18 -7.08 8.41 -9.13
CA ILE A 18 -7.06 6.96 -9.37
C ILE A 18 -6.31 6.27 -8.21
N TYR A 19 -5.18 6.84 -7.77
CA TYR A 19 -4.45 6.31 -6.61
C TYR A 19 -5.31 6.31 -5.33
N VAL A 20 -6.03 7.39 -5.05
CA VAL A 20 -6.92 7.48 -3.87
C VAL A 20 -8.01 6.43 -3.93
N VAL A 21 -8.64 6.24 -5.10
CA VAL A 21 -9.66 5.19 -5.29
C VAL A 21 -9.06 3.81 -5.09
N THR A 22 -7.89 3.52 -5.67
CA THR A 22 -7.22 2.23 -5.45
C THR A 22 -6.91 2.01 -3.98
N LEU A 23 -6.52 3.07 -3.25
CA LEU A 23 -6.15 2.97 -1.86
C LEU A 23 -7.37 2.78 -0.94
N LEU A 24 -8.53 3.37 -1.28
CA LEU A 24 -9.81 3.09 -0.62
C LEU A 24 -10.24 1.63 -0.82
N ILE A 25 -10.15 1.12 -2.06
CA ILE A 25 -10.46 -0.29 -2.36
C ILE A 25 -9.49 -1.20 -1.59
N SER A 26 -8.20 -0.91 -1.60
CA SER A 26 -7.21 -1.66 -0.83
C SER A 26 -7.51 -1.65 0.67
N ALA A 27 -7.85 -0.51 1.26
CA ALA A 27 -8.21 -0.42 2.67
C ALA A 27 -9.46 -1.26 2.99
N ALA A 28 -10.49 -1.23 2.15
CA ALA A 28 -11.68 -2.07 2.32
C ALA A 28 -11.33 -3.57 2.24
N LEU A 29 -10.49 -3.97 1.28
CA LEU A 29 -10.04 -5.36 1.13
C LEU A 29 -9.17 -5.81 2.32
N TYR A 30 -8.26 -4.96 2.81
CA TYR A 30 -7.46 -5.26 3.99
C TYR A 30 -8.32 -5.33 5.25
N GLY A 31 -9.31 -4.45 5.39
CA GLY A 31 -10.29 -4.49 6.49
C GLY A 31 -11.08 -5.79 6.49
N MET A 32 -11.65 -6.16 5.34
CA MET A 32 -12.37 -7.43 5.17
C MET A 32 -11.45 -8.64 5.43
N GLY A 33 -10.22 -8.61 4.93
CA GLY A 33 -9.22 -9.66 5.17
C GLY A 33 -8.85 -9.80 6.64
N THR A 34 -8.75 -8.68 7.37
CA THR A 34 -8.44 -8.66 8.81
C THR A 34 -9.60 -9.23 9.62
N ILE A 35 -10.84 -8.85 9.29
CA ILE A 35 -12.05 -9.38 9.95
C ILE A 35 -12.19 -10.88 9.72
N ASN A 36 -12.11 -11.31 8.45
CA ASN A 36 -12.29 -12.72 8.10
C ASN A 36 -11.13 -13.60 8.58
N GLY A 37 -9.91 -13.05 8.65
CA GLY A 37 -8.71 -13.74 9.10
C GLY A 37 -8.50 -13.73 10.61
N PHE A 38 -9.36 -13.06 11.39
CA PHE A 38 -9.13 -12.87 12.83
C PHE A 38 -9.09 -14.18 13.63
N SER A 39 -9.97 -15.13 13.31
CA SER A 39 -9.97 -16.47 13.93
C SER A 39 -8.70 -17.24 13.59
N GLN A 40 -8.22 -17.10 12.36
CA GLN A 40 -7.00 -17.73 11.88
C GLN A 40 -5.75 -17.10 12.51
N PHE A 41 -5.74 -15.79 12.71
CA PHE A 41 -4.68 -15.08 13.42
C PHE A 41 -4.51 -15.59 14.86
N ILE A 42 -5.60 -15.80 15.60
CA ILE A 42 -5.53 -16.37 16.97
C ILE A 42 -4.90 -17.77 16.94
N ARG A 43 -5.27 -18.60 15.96
CA ARG A 43 -4.71 -19.93 15.80
C ARG A 43 -3.22 -19.89 15.46
N ASP A 44 -2.84 -19.07 14.48
CA ASP A 44 -1.46 -18.98 14.00
C ASP A 44 -0.52 -18.39 15.08
N PHE A 45 -1.05 -17.51 15.95
CA PHE A 45 -0.37 -17.04 17.16
C PHE A 45 -0.13 -18.17 18.18
N GLN A 46 -1.12 -19.03 18.43
CA GLN A 46 -1.00 -20.17 19.33
C GLN A 46 -0.02 -21.23 18.78
N GLU A 47 -0.04 -21.47 17.47
CA GLU A 47 0.85 -22.41 16.79
C GLU A 47 2.30 -21.92 16.65
N ARG A 48 2.62 -20.70 17.13
CA ARG A 48 3.95 -20.06 17.04
C ARG A 48 4.53 -20.05 15.62
N ASN A 49 3.66 -19.96 14.62
CA ASN A 49 4.08 -19.97 13.24
C ASN A 49 4.53 -18.58 12.80
N GLY A 50 5.80 -18.26 13.04
CA GLY A 50 6.34 -16.91 12.89
C GLY A 50 6.11 -16.27 11.52
N ILE A 51 6.13 -17.05 10.43
CA ILE A 51 5.91 -16.52 9.07
C ILE A 51 4.45 -16.10 8.86
N LEU A 52 3.48 -16.93 9.27
CA LEU A 52 2.06 -16.59 9.15
C LEU A 52 1.71 -15.40 10.05
N PHE A 53 2.26 -15.38 11.26
CA PHE A 53 2.10 -14.26 12.19
C PHE A 53 2.62 -12.93 11.62
N ILE A 54 3.78 -12.93 10.95
CA ILE A 54 4.32 -11.74 10.27
C ILE A 54 3.40 -11.28 9.13
N ILE A 55 2.79 -12.22 8.38
CA ILE A 55 1.87 -11.90 7.28
C ILE A 55 0.59 -11.26 7.83
N ASP A 56 0.03 -11.78 8.91
CA ASP A 56 -1.18 -11.26 9.53
C ASP A 56 -0.96 -9.86 10.13
N ILE A 57 0.11 -9.70 10.92
CA ILE A 57 0.52 -8.37 11.41
C ILE A 57 0.77 -7.43 10.24
N GLY A 58 1.43 -7.91 9.18
CA GLY A 58 1.66 -7.14 7.97
C GLY A 58 0.37 -6.64 7.34
N THR A 59 -0.69 -7.43 7.34
CA THR A 59 -2.02 -7.05 6.83
C THR A 59 -2.68 -5.97 7.69
N ILE A 60 -2.58 -6.08 9.01
CA ILE A 60 -3.06 -5.05 9.95
C ILE A 60 -2.29 -3.74 9.76
N ILE A 61 -0.96 -3.80 9.65
CA ILE A 61 -0.11 -2.63 9.40
C ILE A 61 -0.47 -1.98 8.06
N LYS A 62 -0.73 -2.78 7.00
CA LYS A 62 -1.17 -2.24 5.71
C LYS A 62 -2.47 -1.46 5.83
N LEU A 63 -3.44 -1.98 6.56
CA LEU A 63 -4.71 -1.29 6.81
C LEU A 63 -4.47 0.07 7.49
N LEU A 64 -3.72 0.08 8.59
CA LEU A 64 -3.39 1.31 9.32
C LEU A 64 -2.64 2.32 8.44
N LEU A 65 -1.65 1.87 7.68
CA LEU A 65 -0.89 2.71 6.75
C LEU A 65 -1.75 3.25 5.61
N SER A 66 -2.69 2.47 5.09
CA SER A 66 -3.62 2.98 4.08
C SER A 66 -4.51 4.09 4.63
N VAL A 67 -5.05 3.96 5.85
CA VAL A 67 -5.80 5.05 6.48
C VAL A 67 -4.92 6.28 6.74
N LEU A 68 -3.69 6.08 7.20
CA LEU A 68 -2.72 7.16 7.41
C LEU A 68 -2.40 7.88 6.09
N ILE A 69 -2.19 7.14 5.00
CA ILE A 69 -1.91 7.72 3.68
C ILE A 69 -3.10 8.53 3.18
N LEU A 70 -4.35 8.07 3.37
CA LEU A 70 -5.53 8.88 3.02
C LEU A 70 -5.52 10.21 3.76
N TYR A 71 -5.27 10.18 5.07
CA TYR A 71 -5.17 11.39 5.89
C TYR A 71 -4.06 12.33 5.42
N LEU A 72 -2.87 11.80 5.13
CA LEU A 72 -1.74 12.56 4.60
C LEU A 72 -2.01 13.12 3.20
N PHE A 73 -2.77 12.41 2.39
CA PHE A 73 -3.21 12.87 1.08
C PHE A 73 -4.12 14.10 1.17
N MET A 74 -5.06 14.10 2.13
CA MET A 74 -5.98 15.22 2.37
C MET A 74 -5.26 16.45 2.93
N THR A 75 -4.27 16.22 3.80
CA THR A 75 -3.46 17.29 4.41
C THR A 75 -2.29 17.75 3.53
N LYS A 76 -2.11 17.12 2.35
CA LYS A 76 -1.09 17.43 1.34
C LYS A 76 0.33 17.60 1.90
N GLN A 77 0.71 16.81 2.91
CA GLN A 77 2.02 16.97 3.55
C GLN A 77 3.17 16.62 2.60
N SER A 78 4.31 17.28 2.75
CA SER A 78 5.44 17.17 1.83
C SER A 78 6.15 15.83 1.82
N TYR A 79 6.06 15.06 2.90
CA TYR A 79 6.61 13.71 2.97
C TYR A 79 5.62 12.62 2.52
N THR A 80 4.38 12.95 2.15
CA THR A 80 3.33 12.00 1.77
C THR A 80 3.78 11.07 0.64
N TYR A 81 4.45 11.60 -0.38
CA TYR A 81 4.93 10.79 -1.51
C TYR A 81 5.98 9.75 -1.09
N LYS A 82 6.84 10.06 -0.11
CA LYS A 82 7.85 9.12 0.40
C LYS A 82 7.19 8.00 1.18
N ILE A 83 6.19 8.32 2.00
CA ILE A 83 5.42 7.33 2.75
C ILE A 83 4.66 6.40 1.80
N ILE A 84 4.06 6.93 0.73
CA ILE A 84 3.41 6.12 -0.30
C ILE A 84 4.38 5.13 -0.95
N ILE A 85 5.57 5.59 -1.36
CA ILE A 85 6.58 4.69 -1.95
C ILE A 85 6.98 3.59 -0.96
N GLY A 86 7.23 3.96 0.31
CA GLY A 86 7.54 3.00 1.36
C GLY A 86 6.43 1.98 1.60
N PHE A 87 5.17 2.44 1.56
CA PHE A 87 4.00 1.58 1.69
C PHE A 87 3.83 0.61 0.53
N GLU A 88 4.03 1.05 -0.71
CA GLU A 88 3.97 0.16 -1.88
C GLU A 88 5.08 -0.90 -1.84
N LEU A 89 6.30 -0.52 -1.46
CA LEU A 89 7.40 -1.46 -1.23
C LEU A 89 7.08 -2.46 -0.13
N PHE A 90 6.52 -1.99 0.99
CA PHE A 90 6.06 -2.86 2.08
C PHE A 90 4.96 -3.82 1.61
N CYS A 91 4.04 -3.34 0.76
CA CYS A 91 2.99 -4.16 0.18
C CYS A 91 3.54 -5.31 -0.66
N ILE A 92 4.52 -5.02 -1.53
CA ILE A 92 5.24 -6.00 -2.32
C ILE A 92 5.97 -7.00 -1.42
N LEU A 93 6.69 -6.52 -0.41
CA LEU A 93 7.47 -7.37 0.50
C LEU A 93 6.59 -8.40 1.23
N ILE A 94 5.52 -7.95 1.90
CA ILE A 94 4.60 -8.84 2.62
C ILE A 94 3.97 -9.86 1.64
N ARG A 95 3.72 -9.46 0.40
CA ARG A 95 3.15 -10.34 -0.61
C ARG A 95 4.15 -11.41 -1.07
N ALA A 96 5.41 -11.02 -1.25
CA ALA A 96 6.50 -11.95 -1.56
C ALA A 96 6.70 -12.97 -0.43
N LEU A 97 6.68 -12.52 0.83
CA LEU A 97 6.75 -13.40 2.00
C LEU A 97 5.56 -14.36 2.07
N SER A 98 4.35 -13.88 1.78
CA SER A 98 3.14 -14.71 1.76
C SER A 98 3.20 -15.80 0.68
N LEU A 99 3.55 -15.45 -0.55
CA LEU A 99 3.71 -16.44 -1.63
C LEU A 99 4.86 -17.41 -1.36
N GLY A 100 6.01 -16.90 -0.91
CA GLY A 100 7.18 -17.71 -0.58
C GLY A 100 6.87 -18.71 0.54
N GLY A 101 6.18 -18.28 1.59
CA GLY A 101 5.75 -19.15 2.68
C GLY A 101 4.82 -20.29 2.22
N VAL A 102 3.88 -19.99 1.32
CA VAL A 102 2.97 -21.00 0.75
C VAL A 102 3.73 -21.99 -0.14
N ILE A 103 4.58 -21.50 -1.04
CA ILE A 103 5.34 -22.35 -1.97
C ILE A 103 6.29 -23.27 -1.20
N ILE A 104 7.03 -22.75 -0.21
CA ILE A 104 7.98 -23.54 0.59
C ILE A 104 7.27 -24.59 1.44
N ARG A 105 6.13 -24.24 2.06
CA ARG A 105 5.42 -25.15 2.96
C ARG A 105 4.66 -26.24 2.20
N TYR A 106 3.94 -25.86 1.15
CA TYR A 106 3.01 -26.76 0.48
C TYR A 106 3.56 -27.33 -0.83
N HIS A 107 4.69 -26.82 -1.34
CA HIS A 107 5.27 -27.23 -2.63
C HIS A 107 4.29 -27.07 -3.81
N VAL A 108 3.32 -26.15 -3.67
CA VAL A 108 2.30 -25.85 -4.69
C VAL A 108 2.33 -24.35 -4.99
N ILE A 109 2.14 -24.01 -6.26
CA ILE A 109 1.93 -22.62 -6.70
C ILE A 109 0.47 -22.26 -6.42
N PRO A 110 0.19 -21.30 -5.52
CA PRO A 110 -1.19 -20.95 -5.22
C PRO A 110 -1.85 -20.27 -6.43
N ASN A 111 -3.16 -20.47 -6.63
CA ASN A 111 -3.92 -19.80 -7.70
C ASN A 111 -3.81 -18.27 -7.64
N SER A 112 -3.55 -17.71 -6.46
CA SER A 112 -3.32 -16.28 -6.23
C SER A 112 -1.96 -15.77 -6.74
N PHE A 113 -1.08 -16.64 -7.26
CA PHE A 113 0.27 -16.28 -7.71
C PHE A 113 0.25 -15.25 -8.85
N TYR A 114 -0.49 -15.53 -9.94
CA TYR A 114 -0.57 -14.63 -11.09
C TYR A 114 -1.20 -13.27 -10.73
N VAL A 115 -2.28 -13.31 -9.93
CA VAL A 115 -2.92 -12.09 -9.40
C VAL A 115 -1.94 -11.28 -8.54
N SER A 116 -1.08 -11.96 -7.80
CA SER A 116 -0.09 -11.29 -6.95
C SER A 116 1.03 -10.63 -7.75
N ILE A 117 1.47 -11.25 -8.85
CA ILE A 117 2.42 -10.63 -9.79
C ILE A 117 1.81 -9.37 -10.39
N LEU A 118 0.57 -9.46 -10.88
CA LEU A 118 -0.13 -8.33 -11.49
C LEU A 118 -0.26 -7.16 -10.52
N ILE A 119 -0.62 -7.42 -9.26
CA ILE A 119 -0.68 -6.36 -8.23
C ILE A 119 0.70 -5.81 -7.92
N GLY A 120 1.75 -6.64 -7.89
CA GLY A 120 3.13 -6.18 -7.74
C GLY A 120 3.57 -5.22 -8.85
N LEU A 121 3.18 -5.50 -10.10
CA LEU A 121 3.45 -4.62 -11.24
C LEU A 121 2.70 -3.28 -11.11
N PHE A 122 1.44 -3.30 -10.66
CA PHE A 122 0.70 -2.07 -10.36
C PHE A 122 1.36 -1.24 -9.26
N SER A 123 1.81 -1.87 -8.17
CA SER A 123 2.59 -1.20 -7.12
C SER A 123 3.88 -0.57 -7.66
N MET A 124 4.60 -1.28 -8.55
CA MET A 124 5.80 -0.71 -9.21
C MET A 124 5.46 0.50 -10.08
N ALA A 125 4.36 0.45 -10.84
CA ALA A 125 3.90 1.58 -11.65
C ALA A 125 3.60 2.81 -10.78
N TRP A 126 2.95 2.61 -9.62
CA TRP A 126 2.72 3.69 -8.66
C TRP A 126 4.01 4.23 -8.08
N ILE A 127 4.95 3.38 -7.66
CA ILE A 127 6.27 3.82 -7.16
C ILE A 127 6.96 4.71 -8.19
N LEU A 128 7.03 4.28 -9.45
CA LEU A 128 7.63 5.06 -10.54
C LEU A 128 6.91 6.40 -10.76
N TYR A 129 5.58 6.39 -10.72
CA TYR A 129 4.77 7.60 -10.83
C TYR A 129 5.08 8.59 -9.69
N PHE A 130 5.07 8.15 -8.43
CA PHE A 130 5.35 9.01 -7.27
C PHE A 130 6.81 9.49 -7.21
N MET A 131 7.76 8.73 -7.76
CA MET A 131 9.17 9.15 -7.84
C MET A 131 9.43 10.21 -8.92
N LYS A 132 8.87 10.04 -10.12
CA LYS A 132 9.22 10.83 -11.32
C LYS A 132 8.22 11.92 -11.66
N SER A 133 6.97 11.85 -11.20
CA SER A 133 5.93 12.79 -11.62
C SER A 133 6.17 14.20 -11.08
N LYS A 134 6.33 15.16 -12.01
CA LYS A 134 6.37 16.60 -11.69
C LYS A 134 5.08 17.07 -11.01
N ARG A 135 3.93 16.44 -11.32
CA ARG A 135 2.63 16.76 -10.73
C ARG A 135 2.55 16.37 -9.26
N VAL A 136 3.09 15.20 -8.89
CA VAL A 136 3.18 14.75 -7.50
C VAL A 136 4.02 15.75 -6.69
N ARG A 137 5.18 16.14 -7.23
CA ARG A 137 6.03 17.17 -6.59
C ARG A 137 5.27 18.48 -6.41
N ALA A 138 4.60 19.00 -7.44
CA ALA A 138 3.80 20.22 -7.33
C ALA A 138 2.54 20.13 -6.44
N THR A 139 2.17 18.94 -5.98
CA THR A 139 1.00 18.73 -5.10
C THR A 139 1.40 18.61 -3.65
N PHE A 140 2.53 17.96 -3.37
CA PHE A 140 2.98 17.66 -2.01
C PHE A 140 4.25 18.43 -1.62
N VAL A 141 5.17 18.68 -2.55
CA VAL A 141 6.45 19.36 -2.30
C VAL A 141 6.28 20.85 -2.64
N ASN A 142 5.56 21.58 -1.79
CA ASN A 142 5.64 23.04 -1.75
C ASN A 142 6.75 23.49 -0.81
#